data_AF-A0A7Y5R6A3-F1
#
_entry.id   AF-A0A7Y5R6A3-F1
#
_cell.length_a   1.000
_cell.length_b   1.000
_cell.length_c   1.000
_cell.angle_alpha   90.00
_cell.angle_beta   90.00
_cell.angle_gamma   90.00
#
_symmetry.space_group_name_H-M   'P 1'
#
loop_
_entity.id
_entity.type
_entity.pdbx_description
1 polymer ?
#
loop_
_entity_poly.entity_id
_entity_poly.type
_entity_poly.pdbx_seq_one_letter_code
_entity_poly.pdbx_strand_id
1 'polypeptide(L)'
;MKLDAYIKQIRERIAGGQFKEALSLLRAMLEHTPHLNEAIQQSARYEDICRQVRLGKTGQEDAAAALNQLRWDVLELLSQLEAQQNSVALGKLLEEVQTLSRHPERQREAENAVLIANSQNVVLQSELHAGGNIHIVTNIYGEQKQQSAPAGPHYEFNKRLVPLLIKAMASYNEKADRLSRDLSWLNLPEDFNRVQKFVFQSFIGELGKQLRDLVRIDVFKEMTIEEKQRYYIDKILDIAPRTFDLLNYALLSAWWDYVKVTPLALHPRQRDKLAACFDKNFEYNLEQQFQLLRTLVELFREHAVPFPFQELPDAADQMAENGELHQACRAWQNLSKKNYTPADCDQAESLLGTVMSPFGFLTLYRMVSIKKIHYRQMHHDDARYMHRFVALGLDNKHSEDAEKLNYCELSEHTPAVLLYRGDNYQNGLNLFPFIIDYNALMLEPGAKLCFFSATDLNDGALQYRFLGDNRIIRIEKTGICKPETDLNELLLQLDNLKLFNLDCVVDAFMDARRTISGDVNIINLNEL
;
A
#
# COMPACT_ATOMS: atom_id res chain seq x y z
N MET A 1 -30.64 9.88 28.12
CA MET A 1 -30.86 8.55 27.48
C MET A 1 -29.53 7.80 27.47
N LYS A 2 -29.49 6.48 27.64
CA LYS A 2 -28.23 5.71 27.49
C LYS A 2 -27.75 5.79 26.04
N LEU A 3 -26.44 5.84 25.81
CA LEU A 3 -25.82 5.96 24.47
C LEU A 3 -26.37 4.88 23.52
N ASP A 4 -26.48 3.63 23.98
CA ASP A 4 -27.05 2.50 23.22
C ASP A 4 -28.45 2.79 22.67
N ALA A 5 -29.29 3.51 23.42
CA ALA A 5 -30.63 3.86 23.00
C ALA A 5 -30.62 4.90 21.87
N TYR A 6 -29.68 5.84 21.88
CA TYR A 6 -29.49 6.77 20.76
C TYR A 6 -28.99 6.05 19.52
N ILE A 7 -27.97 5.19 19.67
CA ILE A 7 -27.38 4.46 18.54
C ILE A 7 -28.43 3.56 17.87
N LYS A 8 -29.23 2.85 18.67
CA LYS A 8 -30.35 2.05 18.16
C LYS A 8 -31.37 2.90 17.40
N GLN A 9 -31.79 4.03 17.96
CA GLN A 9 -32.74 4.94 17.29
C GLN A 9 -32.16 5.48 15.98
N ILE A 10 -30.88 5.86 15.93
CA ILE A 10 -30.24 6.36 14.71
C ILE A 10 -30.23 5.26 13.65
N ARG A 11 -29.87 4.01 13.99
CA ARG A 11 -29.91 2.86 13.07
C ARG A 11 -31.32 2.59 12.53
N GLU A 12 -32.33 2.64 13.39
CA GLU A 12 -33.74 2.48 12.99
C GLU A 12 -34.17 3.58 12.02
N ARG A 13 -33.77 4.84 12.23
CA ARG A 13 -34.05 5.95 11.30
C ARG A 13 -33.34 5.77 9.97
N ILE A 14 -32.08 5.31 9.96
CA ILE A 14 -31.34 5.01 8.72
C ILE A 14 -32.07 3.90 7.94
N ALA A 15 -32.44 2.80 8.61
CA ALA A 15 -33.16 1.69 8.00
C ALA A 15 -34.54 2.10 7.47
N GLY A 16 -35.24 3.01 8.16
CA GLY A 16 -36.52 3.57 7.74
C GLY A 16 -36.44 4.65 6.66
N GLY A 17 -35.25 4.94 6.10
CA GLY A 17 -35.06 5.97 5.08
C GLY A 17 -35.13 7.42 5.60
N GLN A 18 -35.19 7.61 6.92
CA GLN A 18 -35.30 8.90 7.61
C GLN A 18 -33.91 9.45 7.95
N PHE A 19 -33.09 9.63 6.91
CA PHE A 19 -31.66 9.90 7.08
C PHE A 19 -31.38 11.31 7.63
N LYS A 20 -32.20 12.30 7.30
CA LYS A 20 -32.08 13.67 7.83
C LYS A 20 -32.31 13.68 9.35
N GLU A 21 -33.30 12.94 9.81
CA GLU A 21 -33.63 12.77 11.22
C GLU A 21 -32.52 12.00 11.95
N ALA A 22 -31.94 10.99 11.31
CA ALA A 22 -30.79 10.24 11.82
C ALA A 22 -29.57 11.16 12.07
N LEU A 23 -29.23 12.03 11.12
CA LEU A 23 -28.14 12.99 11.24
C LEU A 23 -28.39 14.06 12.33
N SER A 24 -29.63 14.53 12.46
CA SER A 24 -30.03 15.46 13.54
C SER A 24 -29.85 14.81 14.93
N LEU A 25 -30.31 13.57 15.09
CA LEU A 25 -30.12 12.79 16.31
C LEU A 25 -28.64 12.53 16.61
N LEU A 26 -27.85 12.20 15.59
CA LEU A 26 -26.40 12.00 15.71
C LEU A 26 -25.69 13.28 16.20
N ARG A 27 -26.04 14.44 15.63
CA ARG A 27 -25.46 15.73 16.05
C ARG A 27 -25.82 16.08 17.49
N ALA A 28 -27.09 15.90 17.88
CA ALA A 28 -27.53 16.12 19.25
C ALA A 28 -26.85 15.17 20.25
N MET A 29 -26.65 13.90 19.85
CA MET A 29 -25.94 12.92 20.66
C MET A 29 -24.45 13.29 20.87
N LEU A 30 -23.83 13.94 19.89
CA LEU A 30 -22.40 14.24 19.87
C LEU A 30 -22.03 15.67 20.26
N GLU A 31 -22.99 16.50 20.69
CA GLU A 31 -22.82 17.95 20.93
C GLU A 31 -21.64 18.32 21.86
N HIS A 32 -21.25 17.41 22.76
CA HIS A 32 -20.15 17.62 23.70
C HIS A 32 -19.01 16.61 23.53
N THR A 33 -18.86 16.06 22.33
CA THR A 33 -17.84 15.04 22.02
C THR A 33 -16.89 15.55 20.92
N PRO A 34 -15.64 15.05 20.86
CA PRO A 34 -14.72 15.39 19.77
C PRO A 34 -15.24 14.96 18.39
N HIS A 35 -16.19 14.01 18.34
CA HIS A 35 -16.80 13.48 17.12
C HIS A 35 -17.90 14.38 16.53
N LEU A 36 -18.25 15.50 17.17
CA LEU A 36 -19.25 16.44 16.67
C LEU A 36 -18.93 16.96 15.25
N ASN A 37 -17.65 17.24 14.99
CA ASN A 37 -17.21 17.78 13.70
C ASN A 37 -17.50 16.82 12.56
N GLU A 38 -17.35 15.52 12.79
CA GLU A 38 -17.65 14.50 11.80
C GLU A 38 -19.15 14.43 11.51
N ALA A 39 -20.01 14.47 12.53
CA ALA A 39 -21.46 14.54 12.34
C ALA A 39 -21.92 15.80 11.58
N ILE A 40 -21.28 16.95 11.83
CA ILE A 40 -21.52 18.20 11.09
C ILE A 40 -21.11 18.03 9.62
N GLN A 41 -19.94 17.44 9.36
CA GLN A 41 -19.46 17.18 8.00
C GLN A 41 -20.40 16.25 7.23
N GLN A 42 -20.87 15.16 7.83
CA GLN A 42 -21.83 14.27 7.17
C GLN A 42 -23.17 14.95 6.91
N SER A 43 -23.60 15.84 7.81
CA SER A 43 -24.80 16.67 7.60
C SER A 43 -24.65 17.62 6.41
N ALA A 44 -23.51 18.29 6.29
CA ALA A 44 -23.22 19.17 5.16
C ALA A 44 -23.15 18.41 3.82
N ARG A 45 -22.54 17.21 3.80
CA ARG A 45 -22.50 16.34 2.62
C ARG A 45 -23.90 15.93 2.18
N TYR A 46 -24.77 15.56 3.12
CA TYR A 46 -26.16 15.21 2.83
C TYR A 46 -26.91 16.38 2.16
N GLU A 47 -26.78 17.58 2.73
CA GLU A 47 -27.42 18.78 2.19
C GLU A 47 -26.90 19.15 0.80
N ASP A 48 -25.59 18.99 0.57
CA ASP A 48 -24.99 19.23 -0.73
C ASP A 48 -25.49 18.25 -1.79
N ILE A 49 -25.54 16.94 -1.50
CA ILE A 49 -26.11 15.93 -2.41
C ILE A 49 -27.57 16.28 -2.73
N CYS A 50 -28.37 16.59 -1.71
CA CYS A 50 -29.77 17.00 -1.90
C CYS A 50 -29.89 18.27 -2.77
N ARG A 51 -29.00 19.24 -2.58
CA ARG A 51 -28.93 20.48 -3.35
C ARG A 51 -28.56 20.19 -4.80
N GLN A 52 -27.55 19.36 -5.06
CA GLN A 52 -27.13 18.99 -6.41
C GLN A 52 -28.24 18.29 -7.20
N VAL A 53 -28.99 17.38 -6.56
CA VAL A 53 -30.16 16.72 -7.16
C VAL A 53 -31.24 17.75 -7.54
N ARG A 54 -31.57 18.69 -6.64
CA ARG A 54 -32.56 19.75 -6.92
C ARG A 54 -32.15 20.67 -8.07
N LEU A 55 -30.84 20.92 -8.20
CA LEU A 55 -30.29 21.73 -9.27
C LEU A 55 -30.13 20.96 -10.60
N GLY A 56 -30.43 19.65 -10.62
CA GLY A 56 -30.25 18.80 -11.80
C GLY A 56 -28.78 18.59 -12.20
N LYS A 57 -27.83 18.83 -11.28
CA LYS A 57 -26.39 18.69 -11.53
C LYS A 57 -25.90 17.24 -11.46
N THR A 58 -26.67 16.38 -10.78
CA THR A 58 -26.30 15.00 -10.49
C THR A 58 -27.49 14.10 -10.83
N GLY A 59 -27.23 12.98 -11.50
CA GLY A 59 -28.25 11.99 -11.82
C GLY A 59 -28.84 11.34 -10.55
N GLN A 60 -30.04 10.78 -10.65
CA GLN A 60 -30.68 10.10 -9.51
C GLN A 60 -29.89 8.87 -9.04
N GLU A 61 -29.24 8.16 -9.96
CA GLU A 61 -28.42 6.98 -9.66
C GLU A 61 -27.14 7.35 -8.89
N ASP A 62 -26.41 8.38 -9.38
CA ASP A 62 -25.21 8.88 -8.71
C ASP A 62 -25.52 9.45 -7.31
N ALA A 63 -26.65 10.16 -7.19
CA ALA A 63 -27.12 10.66 -5.91
C ALA A 63 -27.49 9.52 -4.95
N ALA A 64 -28.11 8.45 -5.44
CA ALA A 64 -28.42 7.26 -4.63
C ALA A 64 -27.14 6.55 -4.16
N ALA A 65 -26.14 6.40 -5.04
CA ALA A 65 -24.84 5.85 -4.69
C ALA A 65 -24.13 6.69 -3.61
N ALA A 66 -24.08 8.01 -3.79
CA ALA A 66 -23.48 8.94 -2.83
C ALA A 66 -24.21 8.93 -1.47
N LEU A 67 -25.54 8.84 -1.47
CA LEU A 67 -26.33 8.71 -0.24
C LEU A 67 -26.09 7.37 0.47
N ASN A 68 -25.92 6.28 -0.28
CA ASN A 68 -25.60 4.98 0.31
C ASN A 68 -24.21 4.97 0.94
N GLN A 69 -23.21 5.59 0.30
CA GLN A 69 -21.89 5.80 0.90
C GLN A 69 -22.01 6.60 2.20
N LEU A 70 -22.77 7.70 2.19
CA LEU A 70 -22.96 8.53 3.37
C LEU A 70 -23.65 7.79 4.53
N ARG A 71 -24.60 6.89 4.23
CA ARG A 71 -25.21 6.00 5.23
C ARG A 71 -24.20 5.05 5.85
N TRP A 72 -23.31 4.49 5.05
CA TRP A 72 -22.23 3.62 5.52
C TRP A 72 -21.28 4.37 6.46
N ASP A 73 -20.82 5.56 6.06
CA ASP A 73 -19.92 6.39 6.86
C ASP A 73 -20.53 6.68 8.27
N VAL A 74 -21.84 6.98 8.33
CA VAL A 74 -22.54 7.20 9.62
C VAL A 74 -22.66 5.90 10.44
N LEU A 75 -22.97 4.76 9.81
CA LEU A 75 -23.05 3.48 10.52
C LEU A 75 -21.70 3.04 11.10
N GLU A 76 -20.62 3.36 10.40
CA GLU A 76 -19.26 3.12 10.87
C GLU A 76 -18.94 3.98 12.10
N LEU A 77 -19.21 5.28 12.05
CA LEU A 77 -19.04 6.18 13.21
C LEU A 77 -19.81 5.67 14.44
N LEU A 78 -21.06 5.23 14.26
CA LEU A 78 -21.84 4.63 15.36
C LEU A 78 -21.16 3.38 15.93
N SER A 79 -20.58 2.54 15.08
CA SER A 79 -19.90 1.31 15.50
C SER A 79 -18.59 1.62 16.27
N GLN A 80 -17.88 2.68 15.88
CA GLN A 80 -16.71 3.16 16.62
C GLN A 80 -17.09 3.69 18.01
N LEU A 81 -18.19 4.42 18.13
CA LEU A 81 -18.71 4.91 19.41
C LEU A 81 -19.09 3.76 20.36
N GLU A 82 -19.74 2.70 19.84
CA GLU A 82 -20.03 1.47 20.61
C GLU A 82 -18.74 0.80 21.09
N ALA A 83 -17.71 0.70 20.22
CA ALA A 83 -16.43 0.10 20.58
C ALA A 83 -15.70 0.90 21.67
N GLN A 84 -15.73 2.24 21.59
CA GLN A 84 -15.15 3.13 22.61
C GLN A 84 -15.86 2.98 23.96
N GLN A 85 -17.20 2.91 23.96
CA GLN A 85 -17.98 2.68 25.17
C GLN A 85 -17.65 1.34 25.83
N ASN A 86 -17.51 0.28 25.03
CA ASN A 86 -17.11 -1.04 25.52
C ASN A 86 -15.69 -1.05 26.08
N SER A 87 -14.76 -0.30 25.47
CA SER A 87 -13.39 -0.14 25.97
C SER A 87 -13.35 0.59 27.32
N VAL A 88 -14.13 1.65 27.50
CA VAL A 88 -14.23 2.38 28.78
C VAL A 88 -14.90 1.54 29.86
N ALA A 89 -15.94 0.76 29.52
CA ALA A 89 -16.58 -0.18 30.45
C ALA A 89 -15.62 -1.29 30.89
N LEU A 90 -14.82 -1.82 29.97
CA LEU A 90 -13.78 -2.81 30.27
C LEU A 90 -12.66 -2.21 31.14
N GLY A 91 -12.26 -0.96 30.88
CA GLY A 91 -11.30 -0.22 31.70
C GLY A 91 -11.77 -0.03 33.14
N LYS A 92 -13.05 0.31 33.34
CA LYS A 92 -13.65 0.42 34.68
C LYS A 92 -13.75 -0.93 35.39
N LEU A 93 -14.09 -2.00 34.67
CA LEU A 93 -14.07 -3.37 35.22
C LEU A 93 -12.66 -3.80 35.60
N LEU A 94 -11.63 -3.43 34.81
CA LEU A 94 -10.23 -3.71 35.13
C LEU A 94 -9.73 -2.89 36.34
N GLU A 95 -10.16 -1.63 36.50
CA GLU A 95 -9.91 -0.84 37.71
C GLU A 95 -10.64 -1.40 38.95
N GLU A 96 -11.87 -1.89 38.81
CA GLU A 96 -12.59 -2.60 39.89
C GLU A 96 -11.89 -3.91 40.25
N VAL A 97 -11.38 -4.66 39.26
CA VAL A 97 -10.57 -5.87 39.50
C VAL A 97 -9.25 -5.52 40.18
N GLN A 98 -8.56 -4.44 39.78
CA GLN A 98 -7.31 -3.98 40.39
C GLN A 98 -7.51 -3.46 41.83
N THR A 99 -8.65 -2.84 42.13
CA THR A 99 -8.99 -2.43 43.50
C THR A 99 -9.38 -3.63 44.37
N LEU A 100 -9.96 -4.68 43.78
CA LEU A 100 -10.21 -5.98 44.42
C LEU A 100 -8.93 -6.83 44.61
N SER A 101 -7.84 -6.54 43.88
CA SER A 101 -6.53 -7.21 43.99
C SER A 101 -5.79 -6.99 45.32
N ARG A 102 -6.41 -6.36 46.33
CA ARG A 102 -5.87 -6.30 47.70
C ARG A 102 -6.15 -7.56 48.54
N HIS A 103 -6.91 -8.52 48.02
CA HIS A 103 -7.19 -9.80 48.68
C HIS A 103 -6.87 -10.99 47.75
N PRO A 104 -5.79 -11.75 48.01
CA PRO A 104 -5.28 -12.79 47.09
C PRO A 104 -6.24 -13.97 46.88
N GLU A 105 -7.19 -14.22 47.79
CA GLU A 105 -8.17 -15.30 47.63
C GLU A 105 -9.28 -14.97 46.62
N ARG A 106 -9.65 -13.68 46.49
CA ARG A 106 -10.68 -13.24 45.52
C ARG A 106 -10.12 -13.01 44.11
N GLN A 107 -8.80 -12.87 44.00
CA GLN A 107 -8.10 -12.72 42.73
C GLN A 107 -8.23 -13.99 41.86
N ARG A 108 -8.18 -15.17 42.48
CA ARG A 108 -8.42 -16.46 41.79
C ARG A 108 -9.86 -16.62 41.30
N GLU A 109 -10.85 -16.16 42.06
CA GLU A 109 -12.25 -16.18 41.62
C GLU A 109 -12.52 -15.21 40.46
N ALA A 110 -11.92 -14.01 40.51
CA ALA A 110 -12.05 -13.02 39.44
C ALA A 110 -11.33 -13.45 38.15
N GLU A 111 -10.13 -14.04 38.24
CA GLU A 111 -9.40 -14.61 37.10
C GLU A 111 -10.19 -15.77 36.47
N ASN A 112 -10.83 -16.61 37.28
CA ASN A 112 -11.74 -17.65 36.79
C ASN A 112 -12.99 -17.07 36.13
N ALA A 113 -13.57 -15.98 36.65
CA ALA A 113 -14.74 -15.33 36.04
C ALA A 113 -14.41 -14.68 34.68
N VAL A 114 -13.22 -14.07 34.54
CA VAL A 114 -12.73 -13.49 33.28
C VAL A 114 -12.42 -14.59 32.25
N LEU A 115 -11.91 -15.75 32.69
CA LEU A 115 -11.71 -16.92 31.83
C LEU A 115 -13.05 -17.52 31.34
N ILE A 116 -14.07 -17.55 32.21
CA ILE A 116 -15.41 -18.02 31.85
C ILE A 116 -16.07 -17.06 30.84
N ALA A 117 -15.95 -15.74 31.03
CA ALA A 117 -16.50 -14.73 30.12
C ALA A 117 -15.81 -14.71 28.72
N ASN A 118 -14.53 -15.08 28.65
CA ASN A 118 -13.79 -15.20 27.39
C ASN A 118 -13.92 -16.59 26.71
N SER A 119 -14.59 -17.55 27.34
CA SER A 119 -14.87 -18.84 26.72
C SER A 119 -16.19 -18.79 25.96
N GLN A 120 -16.14 -18.96 24.64
CA GLN A 120 -17.31 -18.94 23.75
C GLN A 120 -18.27 -20.14 23.92
N ASN A 121 -18.25 -20.85 25.05
CA ASN A 121 -19.10 -22.01 25.32
C ASN A 121 -19.48 -22.07 26.80
N VAL A 122 -20.53 -21.33 27.18
CA VAL A 122 -21.29 -21.64 28.39
C VAL A 122 -22.73 -21.91 27.97
N VAL A 123 -23.04 -23.20 27.87
CA VAL A 123 -24.41 -23.73 27.90
C VAL A 123 -24.94 -23.50 29.32
N LEU A 124 -25.91 -22.61 29.48
CA LEU A 124 -26.74 -22.54 30.68
C LEU A 124 -28.08 -23.20 30.37
N GLN A 125 -28.28 -24.40 30.92
CA GLN A 125 -29.59 -25.00 31.07
C GLN A 125 -30.40 -24.19 32.10
N SER A 126 -31.57 -23.72 31.69
CA SER A 126 -32.77 -23.74 32.52
C SER A 126 -34.01 -23.62 31.64
N GLU A 127 -34.93 -24.55 31.84
CA GLU A 127 -36.18 -24.73 31.12
C GLU A 127 -37.10 -23.52 31.22
N LEU A 128 -37.70 -23.12 30.09
CA LEU A 128 -38.98 -22.42 30.06
C LEU A 128 -39.81 -22.97 28.89
N HIS A 129 -40.89 -23.67 29.25
CA HIS A 129 -41.99 -24.00 28.35
C HIS A 129 -42.81 -22.74 28.05
N ALA A 130 -42.96 -22.41 26.77
CA ALA A 130 -44.14 -21.71 26.25
C ALA A 130 -44.31 -22.11 24.78
N GLY A 131 -45.36 -22.89 24.52
CA GLY A 131 -45.74 -23.36 23.20
C GLY A 131 -46.12 -22.21 22.26
N GLY A 132 -45.63 -22.31 21.03
CA GLY A 132 -46.01 -21.49 19.90
C GLY A 132 -45.27 -22.00 18.67
N ASN A 133 -45.97 -22.70 17.79
CA ASN A 133 -45.41 -23.20 16.53
C ASN A 133 -44.94 -22.02 15.69
N ILE A 134 -43.63 -21.81 15.62
CA ILE A 134 -43.01 -20.97 14.60
C ILE A 134 -42.41 -21.92 13.57
N HIS A 135 -43.15 -22.12 12.46
CA HIS A 135 -42.58 -22.64 11.23
C HIS A 135 -41.53 -21.64 10.73
N ILE A 136 -40.27 -21.84 11.09
CA ILE A 136 -39.17 -21.25 10.35
C ILE A 136 -39.05 -22.07 9.07
N VAL A 137 -39.63 -21.54 8.00
CA VAL A 137 -39.33 -21.97 6.64
C VAL A 137 -37.88 -21.59 6.39
N THR A 138 -36.97 -22.52 6.64
CA THR A 138 -35.63 -22.47 6.07
C THR A 138 -35.83 -22.64 4.57
N ASN A 139 -35.77 -21.53 3.82
CA ASN A 139 -35.63 -21.59 2.36
C ASN A 139 -34.27 -22.21 2.05
N ILE A 140 -34.21 -23.54 2.12
CA ILE A 140 -33.23 -24.36 1.44
C ILE A 140 -33.61 -24.25 -0.03
N TYR A 141 -33.07 -23.26 -0.73
CA TYR A 141 -32.87 -23.41 -2.15
C TYR A 141 -31.87 -24.55 -2.32
N GLY A 142 -32.42 -25.75 -2.51
CA GLY A 142 -31.67 -26.87 -3.07
C GLY A 142 -31.31 -26.51 -4.49
N GLU A 143 -30.21 -25.78 -4.67
CA GLU A 143 -29.47 -25.83 -5.93
C GLU A 143 -28.98 -27.26 -6.07
N GLN A 144 -29.65 -28.01 -6.94
CA GLN A 144 -29.12 -29.26 -7.45
C GLN A 144 -27.77 -28.91 -8.09
N LYS A 145 -26.68 -29.27 -7.40
CA LYS A 145 -25.35 -29.38 -7.99
C LYS A 145 -25.48 -30.34 -9.17
N GLN A 146 -25.68 -29.79 -10.37
CA GLN A 146 -25.40 -30.51 -11.60
C GLN A 146 -23.95 -30.98 -11.47
N GLN A 147 -23.77 -32.30 -11.40
CA GLN A 147 -22.46 -32.93 -11.50
C GLN A 147 -21.93 -32.60 -12.89
N SER A 148 -21.19 -31.50 -12.98
CA SER A 148 -20.38 -31.18 -14.14
C SER A 148 -19.38 -32.33 -14.35
N ALA A 149 -19.14 -32.65 -15.62
CA ALA A 149 -18.15 -33.62 -16.07
C ALA A 149 -16.82 -33.45 -15.32
N PRO A 150 -16.05 -34.54 -15.09
CA PRO A 150 -14.82 -34.50 -14.30
C PRO A 150 -13.94 -33.36 -14.80
N ALA A 151 -13.87 -32.31 -13.97
CA ALA A 151 -13.05 -31.14 -14.25
C ALA A 151 -11.62 -31.66 -14.49
N GLY A 152 -11.00 -31.17 -15.56
CA GLY A 152 -9.57 -31.41 -15.79
C GLY A 152 -8.76 -31.06 -14.54
N PRO A 153 -7.50 -31.52 -14.45
CA PRO A 153 -6.66 -31.30 -13.28
C PRO A 153 -6.65 -29.82 -12.88
N HIS A 154 -7.30 -29.52 -11.75
CA HIS A 154 -7.40 -28.16 -11.21
C HIS A 154 -6.04 -27.77 -10.63
N TYR A 155 -5.42 -26.74 -11.18
CA TYR A 155 -4.18 -26.19 -10.61
C TYR A 155 -4.50 -25.41 -9.33
N GLU A 156 -3.79 -25.69 -8.25
CA GLU A 156 -3.96 -24.99 -6.98
C GLU A 156 -2.95 -23.85 -6.89
N PHE A 157 -3.41 -22.64 -7.23
CA PHE A 157 -2.58 -21.43 -7.24
C PHE A 157 -1.98 -21.13 -5.85
N ASN A 158 -0.79 -20.54 -5.86
CA ASN A 158 -0.03 -20.05 -4.71
C ASN A 158 0.50 -21.13 -3.75
N LYS A 159 0.21 -22.43 -3.98
CA LYS A 159 0.67 -23.51 -3.08
C LYS A 159 2.18 -23.68 -3.06
N ARG A 160 2.89 -23.34 -4.14
CA ARG A 160 4.36 -23.35 -4.16
C ARG A 160 4.94 -22.00 -3.79
N LEU A 161 4.37 -20.91 -4.31
CA LEU A 161 4.88 -19.57 -4.09
C LEU A 161 4.86 -19.16 -2.60
N VAL A 162 3.76 -19.39 -1.89
CA VAL A 162 3.59 -18.90 -0.50
C VAL A 162 4.64 -19.51 0.45
N PRO A 163 4.91 -20.82 0.47
CA PRO A 163 6.01 -21.39 1.25
C PRO A 163 7.38 -20.80 0.92
N LEU A 164 7.67 -20.56 -0.37
CA LEU A 164 8.95 -19.97 -0.79
C LEU A 164 9.10 -18.54 -0.23
N LEU A 165 8.04 -17.73 -0.29
CA LEU A 165 8.05 -16.38 0.27
C LEU A 165 8.14 -16.39 1.80
N ILE A 166 7.43 -17.29 2.49
CA ILE A 166 7.54 -17.47 3.95
C ILE A 166 8.98 -17.84 4.34
N LYS A 167 9.62 -18.75 3.61
CA LYS A 167 11.02 -19.12 3.83
C LYS A 167 11.96 -17.94 3.61
N ALA A 168 11.75 -17.15 2.56
CA ALA A 168 12.54 -15.95 2.27
C ALA A 168 12.45 -14.91 3.40
N MET A 169 11.27 -14.76 4.00
CA MET A 169 10.99 -13.81 5.08
C MET A 169 11.50 -14.28 6.45
N ALA A 170 11.79 -15.57 6.63
CA ALA A 170 12.03 -16.18 7.95
C ALA A 170 13.15 -15.47 8.74
N SER A 171 14.25 -15.09 8.09
CA SER A 171 15.37 -14.40 8.75
C SER A 171 15.04 -12.98 9.22
N TYR A 172 13.92 -12.41 8.79
CA TYR A 172 13.56 -11.01 9.01
C TYR A 172 12.24 -10.83 9.76
N ASN A 173 11.48 -11.91 9.94
CA ASN A 173 10.17 -11.87 10.57
C ASN A 173 9.91 -13.13 11.41
N GLU A 174 9.79 -12.97 12.72
CA GLU A 174 9.59 -14.07 13.68
C GLU A 174 8.32 -14.90 13.40
N LYS A 175 7.26 -14.26 12.89
CA LYS A 175 6.05 -14.98 12.51
C LYS A 175 6.29 -15.82 11.25
N ALA A 176 7.03 -15.31 10.27
CA ALA A 176 7.41 -16.08 9.09
C ALA A 176 8.32 -17.26 9.44
N ASP A 177 9.31 -17.07 10.32
CA ASP A 177 10.16 -18.15 10.83
C ASP A 177 9.35 -19.27 11.47
N ARG A 178 8.40 -18.95 12.37
CA ARG A 178 7.47 -19.96 12.93
C ARG A 178 6.67 -20.70 11.86
N LEU A 179 6.09 -19.96 10.90
CA LEU A 179 5.32 -20.54 9.80
C LEU A 179 6.17 -21.39 8.83
N SER A 180 7.47 -21.10 8.72
CA SER A 180 8.40 -21.86 7.87
C SER A 180 8.75 -23.24 8.43
N ARG A 181 8.64 -23.40 9.76
CA ARG A 181 8.98 -24.64 10.48
C ARG A 181 7.81 -25.63 10.53
N ASP A 182 6.59 -25.14 10.46
CA ASP A 182 5.37 -25.94 10.42
C ASP A 182 4.54 -25.57 9.19
N LEU A 183 4.46 -26.47 8.22
CA LEU A 183 3.69 -26.31 6.99
C LEU A 183 2.28 -26.92 7.08
N SER A 184 1.81 -27.29 8.27
CA SER A 184 0.46 -27.85 8.48
C SER A 184 -0.66 -26.97 7.91
N TRP A 185 -0.45 -25.65 7.93
CA TRP A 185 -1.36 -24.64 7.38
C TRP A 185 -1.60 -24.77 5.86
N LEU A 186 -0.73 -25.43 5.10
CA LEU A 186 -0.95 -25.66 3.66
C LEU A 186 -2.16 -26.54 3.36
N ASN A 187 -2.51 -27.43 4.30
CA ASN A 187 -3.59 -28.40 4.13
C ASN A 187 -4.93 -27.91 4.70
N LEU A 188 -4.94 -26.77 5.40
CA LEU A 188 -6.11 -26.18 6.04
C LEU A 188 -6.48 -24.87 5.32
N PRO A 189 -7.58 -24.83 4.53
CA PRO A 189 -7.90 -23.67 3.68
C PRO A 189 -7.99 -22.33 4.45
N GLU A 190 -8.54 -22.34 5.66
CA GLU A 190 -8.66 -21.13 6.48
C GLU A 190 -7.29 -20.59 6.93
N ASP A 191 -6.39 -21.49 7.34
CA ASP A 191 -5.05 -21.10 7.78
C ASP A 191 -4.17 -20.72 6.58
N PHE A 192 -4.29 -21.42 5.45
CA PHE A 192 -3.64 -21.02 4.20
C PHE A 192 -4.01 -19.59 3.80
N ASN A 193 -5.30 -19.25 3.82
CA ASN A 193 -5.78 -17.88 3.53
C ASN A 193 -5.21 -16.84 4.52
N ARG A 194 -5.08 -17.19 5.80
CA ARG A 194 -4.47 -16.30 6.82
C ARG A 194 -2.98 -16.10 6.57
N VAL A 195 -2.26 -17.16 6.18
CA VAL A 195 -0.83 -17.10 5.87
C VAL A 195 -0.58 -16.31 4.59
N GLN A 196 -1.37 -16.55 3.54
CA GLN A 196 -1.39 -15.75 2.32
C GLN A 196 -1.57 -14.26 2.61
N LYS A 197 -2.55 -13.92 3.45
CA LYS A 197 -2.77 -12.54 3.91
C LYS A 197 -1.58 -11.95 4.62
N PHE A 198 -0.96 -12.73 5.51
CA PHE A 198 0.25 -12.29 6.20
C PHE A 198 1.41 -12.02 5.23
N VAL A 199 1.63 -12.86 4.21
CA VAL A 199 2.70 -12.68 3.22
C VAL A 199 2.55 -11.34 2.50
N PHE A 200 1.42 -11.10 1.83
CA PHE A 200 1.28 -9.88 1.02
C PHE A 200 1.19 -8.59 1.86
N GLN A 201 0.73 -8.67 3.11
CA GLN A 201 0.73 -7.51 4.03
C GLN A 201 2.12 -7.19 4.60
N SER A 202 3.05 -8.14 4.52
CA SER A 202 4.41 -7.95 5.03
C SER A 202 5.34 -7.32 4.00
N PHE A 203 5.09 -7.50 2.70
CA PHE A 203 5.91 -6.89 1.66
C PHE A 203 5.60 -5.40 1.48
N ILE A 204 6.65 -4.67 1.12
CA ILE A 204 6.64 -3.21 1.07
C ILE A 204 5.73 -2.63 -0.03
N GLY A 205 4.99 -1.58 0.32
CA GLY A 205 4.37 -0.67 -0.62
C GLY A 205 3.51 -1.37 -1.66
N GLU A 206 3.78 -1.09 -2.92
CA GLU A 206 2.99 -1.58 -4.04
C GLU A 206 3.33 -3.04 -4.42
N LEU A 207 4.48 -3.57 -4.01
CA LEU A 207 4.79 -5.00 -4.16
C LEU A 207 3.82 -5.85 -3.33
N GLY A 208 3.50 -5.40 -2.11
CA GLY A 208 2.47 -6.03 -1.27
C GLY A 208 1.08 -6.01 -1.93
N LYS A 209 0.74 -4.95 -2.68
CA LYS A 209 -0.53 -4.90 -3.44
C LYS A 209 -0.52 -5.88 -4.63
N GLN A 210 0.55 -5.93 -5.42
CA GLN A 210 0.64 -6.88 -6.53
C GLN A 210 0.58 -8.34 -6.05
N LEU A 211 1.26 -8.67 -4.94
CA LEU A 211 1.18 -10.00 -4.32
C LEU A 211 -0.24 -10.30 -3.80
N ARG A 212 -0.96 -9.30 -3.30
CA ARG A 212 -2.37 -9.46 -2.89
C ARG A 212 -3.25 -9.82 -4.07
N ASP A 213 -3.11 -9.11 -5.18
CA ASP A 213 -3.89 -9.38 -6.39
C ASP A 213 -3.63 -10.79 -6.93
N LEU A 214 -2.36 -11.21 -6.90
CA LEU A 214 -1.94 -12.56 -7.29
C LEU A 214 -2.58 -13.65 -6.40
N VAL A 215 -2.59 -13.42 -5.09
CA VAL A 215 -3.18 -14.34 -4.10
C VAL A 215 -4.70 -14.40 -4.19
N ARG A 216 -5.37 -13.34 -4.66
CA ARG A 216 -6.83 -13.24 -4.77
C ARG A 216 -7.40 -13.83 -6.07
N ILE A 217 -6.61 -14.58 -6.83
CA ILE A 217 -7.03 -15.17 -8.12
C ILE A 217 -8.34 -15.98 -8.03
N ASP A 218 -8.61 -16.62 -6.89
CA ASP A 218 -9.81 -17.42 -6.68
C ASP A 218 -11.10 -16.60 -6.48
N VAL A 219 -10.97 -15.29 -6.22
CA VAL A 219 -12.12 -14.38 -6.08
C VAL A 219 -12.80 -14.13 -7.43
N PHE A 220 -12.07 -14.23 -8.55
CA PHE A 220 -12.59 -14.02 -9.90
C PHE A 220 -13.37 -15.24 -10.39
N LYS A 221 -14.59 -15.42 -9.88
CA LYS A 221 -15.46 -16.56 -10.23
C LYS A 221 -15.92 -16.57 -11.69
N GLU A 222 -15.88 -15.42 -12.35
CA GLU A 222 -16.35 -15.24 -13.73
C GLU A 222 -15.31 -15.63 -14.79
N MET A 223 -14.03 -15.72 -14.41
CA MET A 223 -12.94 -16.08 -15.33
C MET A 223 -12.89 -17.59 -15.59
N THR A 224 -12.61 -17.98 -16.83
CA THR A 224 -12.27 -19.38 -17.15
C THR A 224 -10.94 -19.78 -16.52
N ILE A 225 -10.64 -21.08 -16.48
CA ILE A 225 -9.37 -21.59 -15.93
C ILE A 225 -8.18 -21.02 -16.74
N GLU A 226 -8.32 -20.96 -18.05
CA GLU A 226 -7.29 -20.44 -18.97
C GLU A 226 -7.08 -18.94 -18.76
N GLU A 227 -8.16 -18.18 -18.54
CA GLU A 227 -8.09 -16.75 -18.22
C GLU A 227 -7.40 -16.51 -16.88
N LYS A 228 -7.70 -17.33 -15.86
CA LYS A 228 -7.01 -17.27 -14.56
C LYS A 228 -5.53 -17.60 -14.69
N GLN A 229 -5.16 -18.64 -15.42
CA GLN A 229 -3.76 -19.01 -15.65
C GLN A 229 -2.99 -17.89 -16.35
N ARG A 230 -3.57 -17.30 -17.40
CA ARG A 230 -2.97 -16.16 -18.10
C ARG A 230 -2.81 -14.96 -17.17
N TYR A 231 -3.88 -14.54 -16.51
CA TYR A 231 -3.81 -13.41 -15.57
C TYR A 231 -2.78 -13.65 -14.47
N TYR A 232 -2.75 -14.87 -13.91
CA TYR A 232 -1.83 -15.24 -12.84
C TYR A 232 -0.37 -15.19 -13.29
N ILE A 233 -0.05 -15.75 -14.45
CA ILE A 233 1.31 -15.69 -15.01
C ILE A 233 1.67 -14.26 -15.37
N ASP A 234 0.80 -13.50 -16.04
CA ASP A 234 1.06 -12.09 -16.38
C ASP A 234 1.36 -11.27 -15.11
N LYS A 235 0.60 -11.49 -14.02
CA LYS A 235 0.87 -10.87 -12.71
C LYS A 235 2.19 -11.31 -12.10
N ILE A 236 2.56 -12.59 -12.17
CA ILE A 236 3.90 -13.05 -11.75
C ILE A 236 4.97 -12.33 -12.56
N LEU A 237 4.83 -12.29 -13.90
CA LEU A 237 5.75 -11.69 -14.84
C LEU A 237 5.98 -10.20 -14.57
N ASP A 238 4.98 -9.51 -13.99
CA ASP A 238 5.10 -8.12 -13.56
C ASP A 238 5.82 -7.95 -12.21
N ILE A 239 5.59 -8.81 -11.22
CA ILE A 239 6.10 -8.62 -9.84
C ILE A 239 7.63 -8.62 -9.78
N ALA A 240 8.29 -9.54 -10.50
CA ALA A 240 9.75 -9.64 -10.45
C ALA A 240 10.45 -8.38 -11.01
N PRO A 241 10.08 -7.87 -12.19
CA PRO A 241 10.61 -6.60 -12.68
C PRO A 241 10.39 -5.44 -11.72
N ARG A 242 9.22 -5.33 -11.08
CA ARG A 242 8.95 -4.25 -10.11
C ARG A 242 9.80 -4.34 -8.87
N THR A 243 10.13 -5.56 -8.45
CA THR A 243 11.03 -5.78 -7.32
C THR A 243 12.43 -5.26 -7.65
N PHE A 244 12.95 -5.56 -8.85
CA PHE A 244 14.24 -5.00 -9.27
C PHE A 244 14.19 -3.50 -9.52
N ASP A 245 13.13 -2.95 -10.11
CA ASP A 245 12.99 -1.50 -10.26
C ASP A 245 13.04 -0.80 -8.90
N LEU A 246 12.35 -1.31 -7.88
CA LEU A 246 12.39 -0.72 -6.54
C LEU A 246 13.81 -0.71 -5.97
N LEU A 247 14.52 -1.85 -6.06
CA LEU A 247 15.89 -1.97 -5.58
C LEU A 247 16.86 -1.05 -6.36
N ASN A 248 16.77 -1.06 -7.69
CA ASN A 248 17.60 -0.24 -8.57
C ASN A 248 17.36 1.25 -8.34
N TYR A 249 16.11 1.68 -8.24
CA TYR A 249 15.77 3.09 -8.03
C TYR A 249 16.10 3.57 -6.63
N ALA A 250 15.99 2.72 -5.61
CA ALA A 250 16.50 3.04 -4.28
C ALA A 250 18.03 3.21 -4.27
N LEU A 251 18.77 2.32 -4.94
CA LEU A 251 20.23 2.46 -5.06
C LEU A 251 20.62 3.70 -5.89
N LEU A 252 19.91 3.99 -6.98
CA LEU A 252 20.15 5.19 -7.79
C LEU A 252 19.86 6.48 -7.00
N SER A 253 18.77 6.55 -6.24
CA SER A 253 18.48 7.67 -5.35
C SER A 253 19.58 7.88 -4.31
N ALA A 254 19.95 6.82 -3.58
CA ALA A 254 20.98 6.91 -2.54
C ALA A 254 22.35 7.27 -3.13
N TRP A 255 22.66 6.74 -4.33
CA TRP A 255 23.87 7.09 -5.04
C TRP A 255 23.87 8.55 -5.45
N TRP A 256 22.78 9.04 -6.03
CA TRP A 256 22.64 10.44 -6.47
C TRP A 256 22.85 11.42 -5.33
N ASP A 257 22.20 11.18 -4.18
CA ASP A 257 22.36 12.00 -2.98
C ASP A 257 23.83 12.02 -2.51
N TYR A 258 24.47 10.85 -2.52
CA TYR A 258 25.87 10.73 -2.13
C TYR A 258 26.81 11.48 -3.09
N VAL A 259 26.70 11.27 -4.39
CA VAL A 259 27.61 11.87 -5.38
C VAL A 259 27.42 13.38 -5.55
N LYS A 260 26.24 13.91 -5.23
CA LYS A 260 26.01 15.35 -5.14
C LYS A 260 26.89 16.02 -4.09
N VAL A 261 27.09 15.36 -2.95
CA VAL A 261 27.88 15.88 -1.83
C VAL A 261 29.36 15.51 -2.00
N THR A 262 29.63 14.30 -2.46
CA THR A 262 30.98 13.74 -2.62
C THR A 262 31.15 13.25 -4.05
N PRO A 263 31.60 14.10 -5.00
CA PRO A 263 31.80 13.70 -6.38
C PRO A 263 32.78 12.52 -6.49
N LEU A 264 32.36 11.45 -7.16
CA LEU A 264 33.17 10.24 -7.37
C LEU A 264 33.44 10.02 -8.86
N ALA A 265 34.64 9.56 -9.18
CA ALA A 265 35.02 9.20 -10.54
C ALA A 265 34.54 7.77 -10.84
N LEU A 266 33.72 7.63 -11.88
CA LEU A 266 33.25 6.34 -12.37
C LEU A 266 34.15 5.77 -13.46
N HIS A 267 34.29 4.45 -13.49
CA HIS A 267 34.87 3.77 -14.64
C HIS A 267 33.97 3.94 -15.88
N PRO A 268 34.53 4.02 -17.11
CA PRO A 268 33.74 4.19 -18.33
C PRO A 268 32.62 3.15 -18.47
N ARG A 269 32.88 1.88 -18.13
CA ARG A 269 31.87 0.82 -18.18
C ARG A 269 30.71 1.02 -17.20
N GLN A 270 30.98 1.56 -16.01
CA GLN A 270 29.93 1.88 -15.04
C GLN A 270 29.10 3.07 -15.54
N ARG A 271 29.77 4.11 -16.03
CA ARG A 271 29.14 5.28 -16.65
C ARG A 271 28.21 4.86 -17.79
N ASP A 272 28.69 4.06 -18.74
CA ASP A 272 27.91 3.65 -19.91
C ASP A 272 26.65 2.87 -19.50
N LYS A 273 26.77 1.96 -18.52
CA LYS A 273 25.62 1.20 -18.00
C LYS A 273 24.61 2.10 -17.27
N LEU A 274 25.08 3.05 -16.47
CA LEU A 274 24.21 3.98 -15.75
C LEU A 274 23.51 4.92 -16.73
N ALA A 275 24.24 5.52 -17.67
CA ALA A 275 23.68 6.37 -18.72
C ALA A 275 22.63 5.61 -19.55
N ALA A 276 22.90 4.36 -19.93
CA ALA A 276 21.94 3.52 -20.64
C ALA A 276 20.65 3.27 -19.86
N CYS A 277 20.65 3.36 -18.52
CA CYS A 277 19.43 3.25 -17.71
C CYS A 277 18.53 4.48 -17.87
N PHE A 278 19.11 5.68 -18.00
CA PHE A 278 18.38 6.93 -18.21
C PHE A 278 17.92 7.09 -19.66
N ASP A 279 18.74 6.64 -20.61
CA ASP A 279 18.52 6.83 -22.05
C ASP A 279 17.77 5.66 -22.71
N LYS A 280 17.20 4.75 -21.91
CA LYS A 280 16.46 3.61 -22.43
C LYS A 280 15.15 4.07 -23.08
N ASN A 281 14.93 3.62 -24.31
CA ASN A 281 13.68 3.87 -25.05
C ASN A 281 12.58 2.84 -24.77
N PHE A 282 12.95 1.75 -24.12
CA PHE A 282 12.07 0.66 -23.75
C PHE A 282 12.38 0.25 -22.31
N GLU A 283 11.39 -0.35 -21.66
CA GLU A 283 11.60 -0.94 -20.35
C GLU A 283 12.66 -2.05 -20.43
N TYR A 284 13.48 -2.13 -19.40
CA TYR A 284 14.45 -3.20 -19.27
C TYR A 284 13.74 -4.53 -19.07
N ASN A 285 14.21 -5.55 -19.76
CA ASN A 285 13.84 -6.92 -19.39
C ASN A 285 14.46 -7.28 -18.04
N LEU A 286 13.98 -8.39 -17.45
CA LEU A 286 14.39 -8.83 -16.12
C LEU A 286 15.91 -9.04 -15.99
N GLU A 287 16.55 -9.56 -17.04
CA GLU A 287 18.00 -9.75 -17.08
C GLU A 287 18.75 -8.40 -17.06
N GLN A 288 18.31 -7.43 -17.85
CA GLN A 288 18.89 -6.09 -17.85
C GLN A 288 18.74 -5.39 -16.48
N GLN A 289 17.58 -5.53 -15.82
CA GLN A 289 17.37 -5.02 -14.48
C GLN A 289 18.28 -5.69 -13.44
N PHE A 290 18.49 -7.01 -13.55
CA PHE A 290 19.41 -7.75 -12.70
C PHE A 290 20.87 -7.29 -12.90
N GLN A 291 21.29 -7.08 -14.15
CA GLN A 291 22.64 -6.57 -14.45
C GLN A 291 22.85 -5.14 -13.95
N LEU A 292 21.82 -4.30 -13.99
CA LEU A 292 21.85 -2.96 -13.38
C LEU A 292 22.02 -3.06 -11.86
N LEU A 293 21.25 -3.93 -11.19
CA LEU A 293 21.34 -4.14 -9.74
C LEU A 293 22.75 -4.56 -9.32
N ARG A 294 23.33 -5.55 -10.02
CA ARG A 294 24.70 -5.97 -9.78
C ARG A 294 25.70 -4.84 -9.93
N THR A 295 25.57 -4.06 -11.01
CA THR A 295 26.46 -2.93 -11.28
C THR A 295 26.38 -1.88 -10.16
N LEU A 296 25.17 -1.58 -9.68
CA LEU A 296 24.97 -0.64 -8.56
C LEU A 296 25.55 -1.20 -7.25
N VAL A 297 25.33 -2.47 -6.94
CA VAL A 297 25.91 -3.11 -5.74
C VAL A 297 27.44 -3.10 -5.76
N GLU A 298 28.04 -3.44 -6.90
CA GLU A 298 29.50 -3.41 -7.08
C GLU A 298 30.05 -2.00 -6.84
N LEU A 299 29.37 -0.99 -7.36
CA LEU A 299 29.73 0.41 -7.23
C LEU A 299 29.60 0.93 -5.79
N PHE A 300 28.57 0.53 -5.03
CA PHE A 300 28.48 0.86 -3.60
C PHE A 300 29.61 0.19 -2.80
N ARG A 301 29.96 -1.07 -3.10
CA ARG A 301 31.08 -1.79 -2.46
C ARG A 301 32.42 -1.13 -2.77
N GLU A 302 32.67 -0.81 -4.05
CA GLU A 302 33.93 -0.22 -4.52
C GLU A 302 34.21 1.15 -3.87
N HIS A 303 33.18 1.99 -3.77
CA HIS A 303 33.30 3.33 -3.21
C HIS A 303 32.97 3.43 -1.71
N ALA A 304 32.74 2.29 -1.04
CA ALA A 304 32.36 2.19 0.36
C ALA A 304 31.17 3.09 0.75
N VAL A 305 30.19 3.21 -0.15
CA VAL A 305 28.96 3.99 0.10
C VAL A 305 28.00 3.15 0.95
N PRO A 306 27.39 3.73 2.00
CA PRO A 306 26.38 3.03 2.79
C PRO A 306 25.20 2.58 1.93
N PHE A 307 24.83 1.31 2.04
CA PHE A 307 23.68 0.78 1.33
C PHE A 307 22.36 1.30 1.93
N PRO A 308 21.36 1.67 1.10
CA PRO A 308 20.03 2.03 1.59
C PRO A 308 19.30 0.83 2.21
N PHE A 309 19.68 -0.39 1.83
CA PHE A 309 19.24 -1.63 2.43
C PHE A 309 20.40 -2.32 3.13
N GLN A 310 20.35 -2.41 4.46
CA GLN A 310 21.46 -2.96 5.26
C GLN A 310 21.74 -4.44 4.96
N GLU A 311 20.72 -5.17 4.51
CA GLU A 311 20.76 -6.60 4.20
C GLU A 311 21.22 -6.90 2.76
N LEU A 312 21.24 -5.89 1.88
CA LEU A 312 21.56 -6.10 0.47
C LEU A 312 23.01 -6.59 0.23
N PRO A 313 24.04 -6.17 0.99
CA PRO A 313 25.37 -6.74 0.87
C PRO A 313 25.42 -8.25 1.05
N ASP A 314 24.62 -8.81 1.96
CA ASP A 314 24.57 -10.26 2.20
C ASP A 314 23.77 -10.97 1.10
N ALA A 315 22.69 -10.35 0.63
CA ALA A 315 21.90 -10.85 -0.50
C ALA A 315 22.68 -10.84 -1.83
N ALA A 316 23.62 -9.90 -1.99
CA ALA A 316 24.41 -9.74 -3.20
C ALA A 316 25.31 -10.95 -3.51
N ASP A 317 25.69 -11.74 -2.52
CA ASP A 317 26.49 -12.95 -2.74
C ASP A 317 25.68 -14.03 -3.49
N GLN A 318 24.35 -13.97 -3.42
CA GLN A 318 23.43 -14.81 -4.21
C GLN A 318 23.22 -14.29 -5.64
N MET A 319 23.73 -13.09 -5.96
CA MET A 319 23.64 -12.45 -7.28
C MET A 319 24.84 -12.75 -8.17
N ALA A 320 25.58 -13.83 -7.88
CA ALA A 320 26.73 -14.24 -8.67
C ALA A 320 26.35 -14.50 -10.14
N GLU A 321 27.30 -14.23 -11.04
CA GLU A 321 27.12 -14.57 -12.45
C GLU A 321 26.93 -16.09 -12.60
N ASN A 322 25.82 -16.46 -13.24
CA ASN A 322 25.37 -17.85 -13.44
C ASN A 322 24.91 -18.55 -12.16
N GLY A 323 24.73 -17.82 -11.06
CA GLY A 323 24.04 -18.31 -9.86
C GLY A 323 22.56 -18.58 -10.11
N GLU A 324 21.89 -19.16 -9.11
CA GLU A 324 20.49 -19.57 -9.19
C GLU A 324 19.56 -18.42 -9.58
N LEU A 325 19.76 -17.24 -8.99
CA LEU A 325 18.98 -16.03 -9.30
C LEU A 325 19.14 -15.61 -10.78
N HIS A 326 20.38 -15.57 -11.28
CA HIS A 326 20.65 -15.22 -12.69
C HIS A 326 20.03 -16.24 -13.66
N GLN A 327 20.09 -17.53 -13.32
CA GLN A 327 19.44 -18.57 -14.11
C GLN A 327 17.91 -18.42 -14.11
N ALA A 328 17.32 -18.05 -12.97
CA ALA A 328 15.89 -17.75 -12.89
C ALA A 328 15.52 -16.54 -13.76
N CYS A 329 16.32 -15.46 -13.74
CA CYS A 329 16.11 -14.30 -14.61
C CYS A 329 16.13 -14.65 -16.10
N ARG A 330 17.05 -15.52 -16.53
CA ARG A 330 17.10 -16.01 -17.92
C ARG A 330 15.92 -16.92 -18.25
N ALA A 331 15.57 -17.84 -17.36
CA ALA A 331 14.45 -18.74 -17.54
C ALA A 331 13.10 -18.00 -17.66
N TRP A 332 12.99 -16.82 -17.02
CA TRP A 332 11.84 -15.93 -17.09
C TRP A 332 11.44 -15.57 -18.52
N GLN A 333 12.42 -15.36 -19.40
CA GLN A 333 12.18 -14.98 -20.80
C GLN A 333 11.46 -16.09 -21.59
N ASN A 334 11.57 -17.35 -21.14
CA ASN A 334 10.93 -18.49 -21.80
C ASN A 334 9.47 -18.69 -21.40
N LEU A 335 8.97 -17.93 -20.41
CA LEU A 335 7.57 -18.00 -19.98
C LEU A 335 6.63 -17.24 -20.90
N SER A 336 7.07 -16.34 -21.79
CA SER A 336 6.14 -15.57 -22.65
C SER A 336 5.54 -16.43 -23.77
N LYS A 337 4.46 -17.18 -23.47
CA LYS A 337 3.72 -18.01 -24.43
C LYS A 337 2.26 -17.56 -24.48
N LYS A 338 1.58 -17.83 -25.60
CA LYS A 338 0.15 -17.48 -25.78
C LYS A 338 -0.81 -18.40 -25.03
N ASN A 339 -0.43 -19.66 -24.84
CA ASN A 339 -1.26 -20.67 -24.19
C ASN A 339 -0.50 -21.24 -23.00
N TYR A 340 -1.01 -20.97 -21.81
CA TYR A 340 -0.42 -21.42 -20.55
C TYR A 340 -1.03 -22.72 -20.09
N THR A 341 -0.21 -23.52 -19.42
CA THR A 341 -0.60 -24.80 -18.80
C THR A 341 -0.42 -24.73 -17.28
N PRO A 342 -1.01 -25.66 -16.50
CA PRO A 342 -0.71 -25.80 -15.08
C PRO A 342 0.79 -25.91 -14.76
N ALA A 343 1.57 -26.53 -15.65
CA ALA A 343 3.02 -26.65 -15.49
C ALA A 343 3.73 -25.30 -15.66
N ASP A 344 3.25 -24.43 -16.57
CA ASP A 344 3.80 -23.07 -16.70
C ASP A 344 3.49 -22.23 -15.45
N CYS A 345 2.34 -22.42 -14.79
CA CYS A 345 2.03 -21.76 -13.51
C CYS A 345 2.97 -22.22 -12.39
N ASP A 346 3.20 -23.53 -12.26
CA ASP A 346 4.14 -24.10 -11.29
C ASP A 346 5.58 -23.61 -11.51
N GLN A 347 5.99 -23.53 -12.78
CA GLN A 347 7.27 -22.96 -13.16
C GLN A 347 7.35 -21.47 -12.81
N ALA A 348 6.31 -20.69 -13.11
CA ALA A 348 6.26 -19.26 -12.78
C ALA A 348 6.35 -19.00 -11.27
N GLU A 349 5.63 -19.78 -10.45
CA GLU A 349 5.73 -19.70 -8.99
C GLU A 349 7.13 -20.03 -8.48
N SER A 350 7.76 -21.06 -9.05
CA SER A 350 9.13 -21.44 -8.70
C SER A 350 10.11 -20.32 -9.03
N LEU A 351 10.03 -19.76 -10.25
CA LEU A 351 10.89 -18.67 -10.70
C LEU A 351 10.69 -17.43 -9.83
N LEU A 352 9.44 -17.02 -9.54
CA LEU A 352 9.19 -15.86 -8.70
C LEU A 352 9.70 -16.08 -7.27
N GLY A 353 9.50 -17.27 -6.71
CA GLY A 353 10.04 -17.62 -5.41
C GLY A 353 11.57 -17.55 -5.36
N THR A 354 12.26 -18.06 -6.38
CA THR A 354 13.73 -17.95 -6.51
C THR A 354 14.17 -16.49 -6.64
N VAL A 355 13.47 -15.67 -7.44
CA VAL A 355 13.80 -14.24 -7.59
C VAL A 355 13.61 -13.46 -6.29
N MET A 356 12.52 -13.72 -5.56
CA MET A 356 12.19 -13.01 -4.33
C MET A 356 12.99 -13.50 -3.12
N SER A 357 13.56 -14.71 -3.16
CA SER A 357 14.24 -15.34 -2.03
C SER A 357 15.33 -14.48 -1.39
N PRO A 358 16.27 -13.86 -2.13
CA PRO A 358 17.28 -12.99 -1.55
C PRO A 358 16.72 -11.68 -0.99
N PHE A 359 15.49 -11.31 -1.36
CA PHE A 359 14.87 -10.02 -1.06
C PHE A 359 13.79 -10.10 0.04
N GLY A 360 13.77 -11.18 0.83
CA GLY A 360 12.87 -11.30 1.98
C GLY A 360 13.01 -10.15 2.99
N PHE A 361 14.17 -9.48 3.02
CA PHE A 361 14.40 -8.32 3.88
C PHE A 361 13.52 -7.12 3.54
N LEU A 362 12.93 -7.06 2.33
CA LEU A 362 12.00 -5.99 1.95
C LEU A 362 10.80 -5.89 2.90
N THR A 363 10.52 -6.93 3.68
CA THR A 363 9.49 -6.93 4.72
C THR A 363 9.82 -6.08 5.96
N LEU A 364 11.08 -5.63 6.10
CA LEU A 364 11.51 -4.71 7.16
C LEU A 364 11.28 -3.24 6.80
N TYR A 365 10.94 -2.97 5.55
CA TYR A 365 10.87 -1.62 4.99
C TYR A 365 9.41 -1.24 4.70
N ARG A 366 9.14 0.05 4.78
CA ARG A 366 7.83 0.67 4.54
C ARG A 366 8.00 1.84 3.57
N MET A 367 6.90 2.22 2.93
CA MET A 367 6.87 3.36 2.03
C MET A 367 5.79 4.36 2.43
N VAL A 368 6.04 5.63 2.16
CA VAL A 368 5.10 6.72 2.37
C VAL A 368 5.16 7.71 1.22
N SER A 369 4.01 8.24 0.80
CA SER A 369 3.95 9.41 -0.10
C SER A 369 3.67 10.66 0.72
N ILE A 370 4.58 11.63 0.70
CA ILE A 370 4.35 12.95 1.28
C ILE A 370 3.61 13.81 0.24
N LYS A 371 2.37 14.19 0.57
CA LYS A 371 1.48 14.95 -0.31
C LYS A 371 1.72 16.43 -0.22
N LYS A 372 1.81 16.95 1.00
CA LYS A 372 2.00 18.37 1.30
C LYS A 372 2.77 18.53 2.60
N ILE A 373 3.60 19.56 2.65
CA ILE A 373 4.20 20.03 3.89
C ILE A 373 3.63 21.41 4.19
N HIS A 374 3.13 21.59 5.41
CA HIS A 374 2.66 22.88 5.89
C HIS A 374 3.63 23.43 6.92
N TYR A 375 4.04 24.69 6.73
CA TYR A 375 4.79 25.42 7.74
C TYR A 375 3.82 25.95 8.80
N ARG A 376 4.13 25.71 10.07
CA ARG A 376 3.37 26.25 11.20
C ARG A 376 4.33 26.80 12.24
N GLN A 377 4.19 28.07 12.56
CA GLN A 377 4.90 28.72 13.67
C GLN A 377 3.88 29.56 14.45
N MET A 378 3.70 29.22 15.73
CA MET A 378 2.87 30.03 16.63
C MET A 378 3.72 31.13 17.26
N HIS A 379 3.08 32.20 17.72
CA HIS A 379 3.79 33.30 18.38
C HIS A 379 4.52 32.78 19.63
N HIS A 380 5.85 32.93 19.66
CA HIS A 380 6.76 32.40 20.69
C HIS A 380 7.03 30.89 20.68
N ASP A 381 6.51 30.13 19.72
CA ASP A 381 6.85 28.71 19.55
C ASP A 381 7.88 28.50 18.43
N ASP A 382 8.58 27.38 18.49
CA ASP A 382 9.45 26.92 17.42
C ASP A 382 8.66 26.58 16.15
N ALA A 383 9.28 26.83 15.00
CA ALA A 383 8.74 26.43 13.71
C ALA A 383 8.61 24.91 13.62
N ARG A 384 7.47 24.43 13.11
CA ARG A 384 7.23 23.01 12.86
C ARG A 384 6.69 22.79 11.46
N TYR A 385 7.08 21.67 10.86
CA TYR A 385 6.54 21.20 9.59
C TYR A 385 5.46 20.16 9.88
N MET A 386 4.31 20.31 9.23
CA MET A 386 3.23 19.34 9.30
C MET A 386 3.14 18.60 7.98
N HIS A 387 3.53 17.33 7.98
CA HIS A 387 3.52 16.47 6.81
C HIS A 387 2.14 15.84 6.68
N ARG A 388 1.49 16.07 5.54
CA ARG A 388 0.31 15.31 5.11
C ARG A 388 0.78 14.19 4.20
N PHE A 389 0.52 12.94 4.60
CA PHE A 389 1.12 11.79 3.93
C PHE A 389 0.18 10.58 3.84
N VAL A 390 0.46 9.68 2.90
CA VAL A 390 -0.24 8.41 2.71
C VAL A 390 0.73 7.26 2.92
N ALA A 391 0.45 6.36 3.86
CA ALA A 391 1.24 5.13 4.04
C ALA A 391 0.93 4.14 2.90
N LEU A 392 1.96 3.67 2.21
CA LEU A 392 1.82 2.87 0.99
C LEU A 392 1.85 1.37 1.32
N GLY A 393 0.95 0.59 0.72
CA GLY A 393 0.90 -0.87 0.87
C GLY A 393 0.18 -1.40 2.13
N LEU A 394 -0.13 -0.52 3.08
CA LEU A 394 -0.90 -0.89 4.28
C LEU A 394 -2.40 -0.79 3.99
N ASP A 395 -3.05 -1.96 3.94
CA ASP A 395 -4.51 -2.08 3.94
C ASP A 395 -5.02 -1.86 5.37
N ASN A 396 -5.12 -0.58 5.75
CA ASN A 396 -6.00 -0.25 6.84
C ASN A 396 -7.42 -0.49 6.32
N LYS A 397 -8.08 -1.53 6.85
CA LYS A 397 -9.48 -1.91 6.58
C LYS A 397 -10.51 -0.76 6.66
N HIS A 398 -10.09 0.47 6.98
CA HIS A 398 -10.91 1.66 7.27
C HIS A 398 -10.57 2.85 6.36
N SER A 399 -9.61 2.72 5.44
CA SER A 399 -9.38 3.60 4.28
C SER A 399 -8.02 3.25 3.69
N GLU A 400 -8.03 2.55 2.55
CA GLU A 400 -6.90 2.61 1.64
C GLU A 400 -6.69 4.10 1.32
N ASP A 401 -5.45 4.56 1.48
CA ASP A 401 -5.01 5.92 1.26
C ASP A 401 -5.51 7.03 2.23
N ALA A 402 -5.87 6.69 3.46
CA ALA A 402 -6.13 7.71 4.48
C ALA A 402 -4.89 8.58 4.67
N GLU A 403 -5.05 9.87 4.38
CA GLU A 403 -4.02 10.85 4.65
C GLU A 403 -3.88 11.06 6.16
N LYS A 404 -2.65 10.95 6.63
CA LYS A 404 -2.26 11.15 8.02
C LYS A 404 -1.52 12.47 8.14
N LEU A 405 -1.52 13.01 9.34
CA LEU A 405 -0.75 14.20 9.71
C LEU A 405 0.32 13.82 10.71
N ASN A 406 1.53 14.33 10.52
CA ASN A 406 2.61 14.20 11.49
C ASN A 406 3.39 15.50 11.58
N TYR A 407 3.82 15.86 12.80
CA TYR A 407 4.62 17.05 13.07
C TYR A 407 6.10 16.65 13.10
N CYS A 408 6.89 17.31 12.26
CA CYS A 408 8.31 17.04 12.07
C CYS A 408 9.12 18.33 12.24
N GLU A 409 10.37 18.20 12.66
CA GLU A 409 11.35 19.30 12.72
C GLU A 409 12.10 19.46 11.40
N LEU A 410 12.21 18.40 10.61
CA LEU A 410 12.94 18.37 9.35
C LEU A 410 12.06 18.84 8.19
N SER A 411 12.61 19.70 7.35
CA SER A 411 12.04 20.03 6.04
C SER A 411 12.45 18.96 5.03
N GLU A 412 11.58 17.99 4.78
CA GLU A 412 11.72 17.12 3.61
C GLU A 412 11.15 17.83 2.36
N HIS A 413 11.39 17.25 1.17
CA HIS A 413 10.83 17.75 -0.08
C HIS A 413 9.41 17.21 -0.32
N THR A 414 8.58 17.97 -1.03
CA THR A 414 7.29 17.50 -1.57
C THR A 414 7.10 17.90 -3.03
N PRO A 415 6.37 17.09 -3.81
CA PRO A 415 5.89 15.74 -3.47
C PRO A 415 7.02 14.71 -3.48
N ALA A 416 7.03 13.81 -2.50
CA ALA A 416 8.08 12.80 -2.35
C ALA A 416 7.50 11.43 -2.04
N VAL A 417 8.22 10.39 -2.46
CA VAL A 417 7.96 9.00 -2.06
C VAL A 417 9.16 8.54 -1.26
N LEU A 418 8.96 8.24 0.02
CA LEU A 418 10.03 7.85 0.93
C LEU A 418 10.00 6.36 1.21
N LEU A 419 11.18 5.77 1.25
CA LEU A 419 11.46 4.39 1.65
C LEU A 419 12.16 4.41 3.00
N TYR A 420 11.62 3.74 4.02
CA TYR A 420 12.19 3.78 5.37
C TYR A 420 12.10 2.43 6.07
N ARG A 421 12.98 2.23 7.06
CA ARG A 421 13.00 1.06 7.93
C ARG A 421 12.39 1.39 9.29
N GLY A 422 11.56 0.50 9.83
CA GLY A 422 10.91 0.70 11.13
C GLY A 422 9.70 1.64 11.06
N ASP A 423 9.54 2.51 12.06
CA ASP A 423 8.34 3.34 12.23
C ASP A 423 8.54 4.83 11.92
N ASN A 424 9.78 5.31 11.82
CA ASN A 424 10.07 6.71 11.55
C ASN A 424 10.52 6.93 10.10
N TYR A 425 9.65 7.59 9.31
CA TYR A 425 9.96 7.91 7.92
C TYR A 425 10.87 9.11 7.72
N GLN A 426 11.16 9.91 8.76
CA GLN A 426 11.99 11.13 8.65
C GLN A 426 13.45 10.83 8.27
N ASN A 427 13.89 9.59 8.47
CA ASN A 427 15.20 9.10 8.03
C ASN A 427 15.06 8.24 6.76
N GLY A 428 13.96 8.40 6.03
CA GLY A 428 13.66 7.65 4.83
C GLY A 428 14.49 8.14 3.65
N LEU A 429 14.82 7.22 2.76
CA LEU A 429 15.40 7.51 1.46
C LEU A 429 14.32 8.13 0.55
N ASN A 430 14.62 9.28 -0.05
CA ASN A 430 13.74 9.87 -1.04
C ASN A 430 13.92 9.19 -2.41
N LEU A 431 12.84 8.59 -2.92
CA LEU A 431 12.83 7.87 -4.19
C LEU A 431 12.49 8.76 -5.40
N PHE A 432 12.17 10.02 -5.17
CA PHE A 432 11.97 11.00 -6.24
C PHE A 432 13.31 11.29 -6.95
N PRO A 433 13.35 11.38 -8.28
CA PRO A 433 12.24 11.36 -9.23
C PRO A 433 11.93 9.96 -9.80
N PHE A 434 12.70 8.92 -9.47
CA PHE A 434 12.56 7.60 -10.11
C PHE A 434 11.23 6.90 -9.79
N ILE A 435 10.73 7.11 -8.57
CA ILE A 435 9.41 6.67 -8.12
C ILE A 435 8.64 7.90 -7.68
N ILE A 436 7.50 8.14 -8.31
CA ILE A 436 6.64 9.30 -8.06
C ILE A 436 5.27 8.84 -7.59
N ASP A 437 4.58 9.72 -6.87
CA ASP A 437 3.14 9.61 -6.66
C ASP A 437 2.46 10.62 -7.59
N TYR A 438 1.85 10.14 -8.66
CA TYR A 438 1.22 10.99 -9.66
C TYR A 438 0.05 11.78 -9.08
N ASN A 439 -0.74 11.18 -8.20
CA ASN A 439 -1.84 11.88 -7.55
C ASN A 439 -1.31 13.00 -6.66
N ALA A 440 -0.17 12.82 -5.99
CA ALA A 440 0.46 13.90 -5.24
C ALA A 440 0.86 15.08 -6.14
N LEU A 441 1.48 14.80 -7.30
CA LEU A 441 1.88 15.81 -8.29
C LEU A 441 0.66 16.56 -8.86
N MET A 442 -0.45 15.84 -9.10
CA MET A 442 -1.70 16.37 -9.64
C MET A 442 -2.64 16.96 -8.58
N LEU A 443 -2.24 16.93 -7.30
CA LEU A 443 -3.03 17.40 -6.15
C LEU A 443 -4.36 16.65 -5.96
N GLU A 444 -4.38 15.38 -6.36
CA GLU A 444 -5.49 14.45 -6.23
C GLU A 444 -5.39 13.64 -4.92
N PRO A 445 -6.52 13.20 -4.35
CA PRO A 445 -6.53 12.32 -3.19
C PRO A 445 -6.00 10.92 -3.56
N GLY A 446 -5.74 10.11 -2.55
CA GLY A 446 -5.23 8.76 -2.77
C GLY A 446 -3.73 8.74 -3.09
N ALA A 447 -3.15 7.57 -3.27
CA ALA A 447 -1.77 7.43 -3.74
C ALA A 447 -1.70 6.60 -5.02
N LYS A 448 -1.06 7.13 -6.06
CA LYS A 448 -0.92 6.43 -7.34
C LYS A 448 0.54 6.43 -7.77
N LEU A 449 1.24 5.37 -7.37
CA LEU A 449 2.68 5.25 -7.60
C LEU A 449 2.98 4.89 -9.05
N CYS A 450 3.97 5.59 -9.60
CA CYS A 450 4.54 5.31 -10.91
C CYS A 450 6.03 5.14 -10.81
N PHE A 451 6.56 4.18 -11.56
CA PHE A 451 7.99 3.93 -11.68
C PHE A 451 8.45 4.44 -13.03
N PHE A 452 9.62 5.08 -13.08
CA PHE A 452 10.24 5.43 -14.35
C PHE A 452 10.39 4.17 -15.21
N SER A 453 10.01 4.23 -16.48
CA SER A 453 10.01 3.09 -17.40
C SER A 453 10.99 3.31 -18.54
N ALA A 454 10.90 4.43 -19.23
CA ALA A 454 11.67 4.74 -20.43
C ALA A 454 11.62 6.25 -20.75
N THR A 455 12.43 6.66 -21.72
CA THR A 455 12.40 7.98 -22.35
C THR A 455 11.82 7.83 -23.76
N ASP A 456 10.90 8.70 -24.16
CA ASP A 456 10.28 8.64 -25.49
C ASP A 456 11.29 9.06 -26.57
N LEU A 457 11.32 8.30 -27.67
CA LEU A 457 12.25 8.51 -28.79
C LEU A 457 12.06 9.84 -29.51
N ASN A 458 10.85 10.40 -29.51
CA ASN A 458 10.51 11.51 -30.39
C ASN A 458 10.80 12.87 -29.75
N ASP A 459 10.43 13.02 -28.48
CA ASP A 459 10.44 14.29 -27.76
C ASP A 459 11.28 14.25 -26.47
N GLY A 460 11.82 13.08 -26.10
CA GLY A 460 12.56 12.91 -24.85
C GLY A 460 11.68 12.95 -23.60
N ALA A 461 10.34 12.85 -23.73
CA ALA A 461 9.44 12.84 -22.59
C ALA A 461 9.68 11.60 -21.72
N LEU A 462 9.56 11.77 -20.41
CA LEU A 462 9.74 10.68 -19.46
C LEU A 462 8.46 9.84 -19.41
N GLN A 463 8.61 8.53 -19.60
CA GLN A 463 7.51 7.57 -19.46
C GLN A 463 7.56 6.95 -18.07
N TYR A 464 6.49 7.15 -17.31
CA TYR A 464 6.29 6.52 -16.01
C TYR A 464 5.17 5.50 -16.11
N ARG A 465 5.33 4.35 -15.46
CA ARG A 465 4.33 3.29 -15.46
C ARG A 465 3.68 3.15 -14.10
N PHE A 466 2.35 3.14 -14.09
CA PHE A 466 1.57 2.80 -12.92
C PHE A 466 1.74 1.33 -12.57
N LEU A 467 2.02 1.05 -11.30
CA LEU A 467 2.20 -0.32 -10.85
C LEU A 467 0.90 -1.11 -10.75
N GLY A 468 -0.21 -0.45 -10.40
CA GLY A 468 -1.51 -1.12 -10.23
C GLY A 468 -2.07 -1.73 -11.52
N ASP A 469 -1.92 -1.02 -12.64
CA ASP A 469 -2.59 -1.34 -13.91
C ASP A 469 -1.68 -1.28 -15.15
N ASN A 470 -0.37 -1.11 -14.97
CA ASN A 470 0.63 -0.99 -16.04
C ASN A 470 0.40 0.14 -17.06
N ARG A 471 -0.54 1.07 -16.83
CA ARG A 471 -0.72 2.21 -17.73
C ARG A 471 0.52 3.11 -17.69
N ILE A 472 0.90 3.63 -18.86
CA ILE A 472 2.02 4.56 -19.00
C ILE A 472 1.48 5.99 -19.03
N ILE A 473 2.10 6.88 -18.26
CA ILE A 473 1.95 8.33 -18.36
C ILE A 473 3.22 8.92 -18.96
N ARG A 474 3.04 9.97 -19.77
CA ARG A 474 4.14 10.76 -20.32
C ARG A 474 4.22 12.05 -19.51
N ILE A 475 5.42 12.38 -19.07
CA ILE A 475 5.74 13.63 -18.39
C ILE A 475 6.76 14.37 -19.24
N GLU A 476 6.33 15.50 -19.79
CA GLU A 476 7.15 16.40 -20.60
C GLU A 476 7.42 17.70 -19.84
N LYS A 477 8.56 18.34 -20.13
CA LYS A 477 8.88 19.64 -19.57
C LYS A 477 8.12 20.71 -20.34
N THR A 478 7.23 21.41 -19.65
CA THR A 478 6.44 22.50 -20.21
C THR A 478 7.20 23.82 -20.26
N GLY A 479 8.20 23.99 -19.38
CA GLY A 479 8.96 25.22 -19.28
C GLY A 479 8.14 26.36 -18.68
N ILE A 480 7.22 26.03 -17.76
CA ILE A 480 6.32 27.00 -17.16
C ILE A 480 7.07 27.98 -16.24
N CYS A 481 8.16 27.53 -15.62
CA CYS A 481 9.06 28.36 -14.83
C CYS A 481 10.20 28.88 -15.71
N LYS A 482 10.16 30.17 -16.04
CA LYS A 482 11.24 30.91 -16.73
C LYS A 482 12.04 31.74 -15.72
N PRO A 483 13.28 32.17 -16.04
CA PRO A 483 14.09 33.00 -15.13
C PRO A 483 13.38 34.25 -14.61
N GLU A 484 12.52 34.86 -15.41
CA GLU A 484 11.73 36.05 -15.09
C GLU A 484 10.37 35.77 -14.43
N THR A 485 10.03 34.50 -14.15
CA THR A 485 8.71 34.13 -13.62
C THR A 485 8.62 34.44 -12.12
N ASP A 486 7.60 35.21 -11.71
CA ASP A 486 7.24 35.30 -10.30
C ASP A 486 6.57 34.01 -9.84
N LEU A 487 7.31 33.19 -9.08
CA LEU A 487 6.82 31.92 -8.55
C LEU A 487 5.58 32.10 -7.67
N ASN A 488 5.45 33.22 -6.94
CA ASN A 488 4.28 33.42 -6.09
C ASN A 488 3.02 33.57 -6.94
N GLU A 489 3.07 34.41 -7.98
CA GLU A 489 1.94 34.60 -8.89
C GLU A 489 1.63 33.32 -9.67
N LEU A 490 2.66 32.61 -10.13
CA LEU A 490 2.50 31.37 -10.89
C LEU A 490 1.76 30.32 -10.06
N LEU A 491 2.20 30.09 -8.81
CA LEU A 491 1.70 29.02 -7.97
C LEU A 491 0.34 29.33 -7.30
N LEU A 492 -0.20 30.54 -7.46
CA LEU A 492 -1.59 30.86 -7.06
C LEU A 492 -2.62 30.10 -7.90
N GLN A 493 -2.29 29.75 -9.14
CA GLN A 493 -3.17 28.99 -10.02
C GLN A 493 -2.90 27.50 -9.87
N LEU A 494 -3.92 26.73 -9.51
CA LEU A 494 -3.79 25.30 -9.22
C LEU A 494 -3.21 24.51 -10.39
N ASP A 495 -3.60 24.84 -11.62
CA ASP A 495 -3.12 24.13 -12.81
C ASP A 495 -1.65 24.45 -13.12
N ASN A 496 -1.21 25.68 -12.87
CA ASN A 496 0.22 26.03 -12.97
C ASN A 496 1.05 25.29 -11.92
N LEU A 497 0.54 25.12 -10.70
CA LEU A 497 1.22 24.33 -9.67
C LEU A 497 1.36 22.85 -10.10
N LYS A 498 0.33 22.26 -10.74
CA LYS A 498 0.44 20.89 -11.30
C LYS A 498 1.52 20.81 -12.39
N LEU A 499 1.53 21.76 -13.34
CA LEU A 499 2.54 21.81 -14.39
C LEU A 499 3.95 22.02 -13.83
N PHE A 500 4.09 22.92 -12.85
CA PHE A 500 5.34 23.15 -12.14
C PHE A 500 5.86 21.88 -11.44
N ASN A 501 4.97 21.15 -10.77
CA ASN A 501 5.31 19.87 -10.15
C ASN A 501 5.82 18.85 -11.17
N LEU A 502 5.21 18.78 -12.35
CA LEU A 502 5.64 17.89 -13.43
C LEU A 502 6.99 18.34 -14.04
N ASP A 503 7.21 19.63 -14.25
CA ASP A 503 8.50 20.18 -14.66
C ASP A 503 9.60 19.82 -13.65
N CYS A 504 9.31 19.90 -12.34
CA CYS A 504 10.25 19.49 -11.29
C CYS A 504 10.65 18.02 -11.37
N VAL A 505 9.75 17.12 -11.81
CA VAL A 505 10.10 15.71 -12.06
C VAL A 505 11.15 15.61 -13.16
N VAL A 506 10.95 16.31 -14.27
CA VAL A 506 11.88 16.29 -15.40
C VAL A 506 13.22 16.91 -15.01
N ASP A 507 13.21 18.03 -14.31
CA ASP A 507 14.43 18.72 -13.88
C ASP A 507 15.24 17.88 -12.90
N ALA A 508 14.60 17.28 -11.90
CA ALA A 508 15.26 16.36 -10.98
C ALA A 508 15.80 15.12 -11.70
N PHE A 509 15.08 14.58 -12.68
CA PHE A 509 15.52 13.41 -13.43
C PHE A 509 16.74 13.71 -14.28
N MET A 510 16.74 14.85 -14.98
CA MET A 510 17.88 15.29 -15.78
C MET A 510 19.09 15.63 -14.90
N ASP A 511 18.85 16.18 -13.71
CA ASP A 511 19.90 16.42 -12.74
C ASP A 511 20.51 15.12 -12.19
N ALA A 512 19.66 14.13 -11.86
CA ALA A 512 20.08 12.79 -11.49
C ALA A 512 20.90 12.12 -12.61
N ARG A 513 20.42 12.16 -13.86
CA ARG A 513 21.11 11.64 -15.04
C ARG A 513 22.51 12.23 -15.18
N ARG A 514 22.62 13.55 -15.15
CA ARG A 514 23.91 14.27 -15.30
C ARG A 514 24.88 13.92 -14.17
N THR A 515 24.39 13.95 -12.93
CA THR A 515 25.22 13.70 -11.74
C THR A 515 25.69 12.25 -11.70
N ILE A 516 24.78 11.30 -11.88
CA ILE A 516 25.07 9.87 -11.77
C ILE A 516 25.95 9.38 -12.92
N SER A 517 25.72 9.85 -14.16
CA SER A 517 26.54 9.44 -15.31
C SER A 517 27.89 10.16 -15.32
N GLY A 518 28.08 11.20 -14.53
CA GLY A 518 29.29 12.02 -14.57
C GLY A 518 29.41 12.79 -15.89
N ASP A 519 28.28 13.16 -16.50
CA ASP A 519 28.21 14.09 -17.63
C ASP A 519 28.44 15.50 -17.10
N VAL A 520 29.66 15.73 -16.58
CA VAL A 520 30.12 17.04 -16.15
C VAL A 520 30.63 17.77 -17.39
N ASN A 521 29.72 18.08 -18.30
CA ASN A 521 29.91 19.33 -19.02
C ASN A 521 29.76 20.41 -17.94
N ILE A 522 30.91 20.93 -17.50
CA ILE A 522 31.02 22.05 -16.55
C ILE A 522 30.34 23.26 -17.21
N ILE A 523 29.03 23.33 -17.13
CA ILE A 523 28.31 24.58 -17.32
C ILE A 523 28.55 25.32 -16.01
N ASN A 524 29.34 26.40 -16.08
CA ASN A 524 29.51 27.32 -14.97
C ASN A 524 28.11 27.71 -14.47
N LEU A 525 27.77 27.30 -13.26
CA LEU A 525 26.53 27.68 -12.55
C LEU A 525 26.44 29.19 -12.24
N ASN A 526 27.34 30.00 -12.78
CA ASN A 526 27.30 31.46 -12.74
C ASN A 526 26.64 32.08 -13.99
N GLU A 527 26.10 31.28 -14.92
CA GLU A 527 25.39 31.76 -16.13
C GLU A 527 23.89 31.38 -16.20
N LEU A 528 23.32 30.83 -15.13
CA LEU A 528 21.88 30.70 -14.90
C LEU A 528 21.47 31.62 -13.75
#